data_AF-A0A838Q428-F1
#
_entry.id   AF-A0A838Q428-F1
#
_cell.length_a   1.000
_cell.length_b   1.000
_cell.length_c   1.000
_cell.angle_alpha   90.00
_cell.angle_beta   90.00
_cell.angle_gamma   90.00
#
_symmetry.space_group_name_H-M   'P 1'
#
loop_
_entity.id
_entity.type
_entity.pdbx_description
1 polymer ?
#
loop_
_entity_poly.entity_id
_entity_poly.type
_entity_poly.pdbx_seq_one_letter_code
_entity_poly.pdbx_strand_id
1 'polypeptide(L)'
;MRPKRNIIHTVLVSVLFPTALLPLSAFAEHFTEGTQVPPTTEKLNAGDFVWEPERSPGGPVLIVVSKPEQIAYVYRNGIRIARSSVSTGRPGHPTPVGVFDIIEKEKDHVSTIYKGAEMPWMERLTWTGIAMHAGDLPGYPDSHGCVRLPLEFSKLLFTVTTKGGTVIIADDHSAPRETVHPGMIFSQVTPPAGEAELRAGEFTWTPEKSVSGPVTILVSEADKVVYVYRNGVEIGRTTVSSLDIDGQHVYSALDGTDEQGQAKWICVDGKPAANDPNIVEIAGKAGIAKAFLAGVRAVIVPGTTLVFTEKPVNGETQSKPGLNILGVGEVAAR
;
A
#
# COMPACT_ATOMS: atom_id res chain seq x y z
N MET A 1 -45.70 -34.16 88.39
CA MET A 1 -45.97 -32.96 87.58
C MET A 1 -44.67 -32.54 86.88
N ARG A 2 -44.59 -32.68 85.56
CA ARG A 2 -43.42 -32.27 84.74
C ARG A 2 -43.74 -30.94 84.03
N PRO A 3 -42.88 -29.91 84.06
CA PRO A 3 -43.12 -28.68 83.29
C PRO A 3 -42.68 -28.84 81.84
N LYS A 4 -43.38 -28.10 80.97
CA LYS A 4 -43.36 -28.15 79.50
C LYS A 4 -42.03 -27.65 78.92
N ARG A 5 -41.56 -28.32 77.86
CA ARG A 5 -40.50 -27.88 76.94
C ARG A 5 -41.02 -26.76 76.05
N ASN A 6 -40.35 -25.60 76.03
CA ASN A 6 -40.49 -24.60 74.96
C ASN A 6 -39.38 -24.85 73.93
N ILE A 7 -39.78 -25.16 72.70
CA ILE A 7 -38.91 -25.33 71.54
C ILE A 7 -38.81 -23.97 70.85
N ILE A 8 -37.63 -23.34 70.91
CA ILE A 8 -37.32 -22.14 70.13
C ILE A 8 -36.91 -22.63 68.73
N HIS A 9 -37.73 -22.33 67.72
CA HIS A 9 -37.36 -22.53 66.31
C HIS A 9 -36.40 -21.40 65.89
N THR A 10 -35.12 -21.72 65.73
CA THR A 10 -34.16 -20.86 65.05
C THR A 10 -34.40 -20.96 63.55
N VAL A 11 -34.99 -19.92 62.95
CA VAL A 11 -35.10 -19.78 61.49
C VAL A 11 -33.72 -19.35 60.97
N LEU A 12 -33.04 -20.26 60.27
CA LEU A 12 -31.81 -19.96 59.54
C LEU A 12 -32.21 -19.28 58.23
N VAL A 13 -32.07 -17.95 58.15
CA VAL A 13 -32.22 -17.20 56.89
C VAL A 13 -30.97 -17.45 56.06
N SER A 14 -31.05 -18.37 55.10
CA SER A 14 -30.04 -18.55 54.06
C SER A 14 -30.12 -17.36 53.10
N VAL A 15 -29.20 -16.40 53.26
CA VAL A 15 -28.99 -15.33 52.28
C VAL A 15 -28.30 -15.94 51.06
N LEU A 16 -29.09 -16.26 50.04
CA LEU A 16 -28.61 -16.55 48.69
C LEU A 16 -28.03 -15.24 48.13
N PHE A 17 -26.70 -15.13 48.11
CA PHE A 17 -26.03 -14.14 47.26
C PHE A 17 -26.22 -14.58 45.80
N PRO A 18 -26.89 -13.79 44.94
CA PRO A 18 -26.83 -14.06 43.53
C PRO A 18 -25.40 -13.75 43.09
N THR A 19 -24.62 -14.79 42.80
CA THR A 19 -23.42 -14.63 41.98
C THR A 19 -23.89 -14.17 40.61
N ALA A 20 -23.93 -12.84 40.42
CA ALA A 20 -24.06 -12.26 39.11
C ALA A 20 -22.87 -12.74 38.29
N LEU A 21 -23.08 -13.71 37.41
CA LEU A 21 -22.21 -13.89 36.26
C LEU A 21 -22.31 -12.58 35.49
N LEU A 22 -21.31 -11.72 35.64
CA LEU A 22 -21.08 -10.64 34.70
C LEU A 22 -20.88 -11.33 33.35
N PRO A 23 -21.70 -11.03 32.33
CA PRO A 23 -21.37 -11.49 30.99
C PRO A 23 -19.99 -10.95 30.67
N LEU A 24 -19.07 -11.82 30.27
CA LEU A 24 -17.85 -11.41 29.61
C LEU A 24 -18.34 -10.64 28.38
N SER A 25 -18.28 -9.30 28.43
CA SER A 25 -18.56 -8.49 27.26
C SER A 25 -17.55 -8.93 26.20
N ALA A 26 -18.01 -9.73 25.24
CA ALA A 26 -17.40 -9.73 23.93
C ALA A 26 -17.34 -8.26 23.51
N PHE A 27 -16.14 -7.75 23.27
CA PHE A 27 -16.00 -6.44 22.65
C PHE A 27 -16.75 -6.55 21.33
N ALA A 28 -17.95 -5.98 21.25
CA ALA A 28 -18.63 -5.84 19.97
C ALA A 28 -17.71 -4.93 19.16
N GLU A 29 -17.06 -5.50 18.15
CA GLU A 29 -16.19 -4.71 17.29
C GLU A 29 -17.06 -3.67 16.59
N HIS A 30 -16.77 -2.40 16.88
CA HIS A 30 -17.48 -1.29 16.28
C HIS A 30 -16.81 -0.98 14.95
N PHE A 31 -17.56 -1.05 13.86
CA PHE A 31 -17.14 -0.58 12.55
C PHE A 31 -17.86 0.73 12.26
N THR A 32 -17.13 1.72 11.76
CA THR A 32 -17.78 2.93 11.26
C THR A 32 -18.49 2.61 9.96
N GLU A 33 -19.82 2.68 9.98
CA GLU A 33 -20.62 2.68 8.74
C GLU A 33 -20.24 3.92 7.93
N GLY A 34 -20.01 3.72 6.64
CA GLY A 34 -19.59 4.72 5.69
C GLY A 34 -20.77 5.51 5.13
N THR A 35 -20.60 6.82 5.05
CA THR A 35 -21.57 7.71 4.38
C THR A 35 -21.01 8.15 3.04
N GLN A 36 -21.69 7.76 1.95
CA GLN A 36 -21.34 8.30 0.63
C GLN A 36 -21.80 9.76 0.53
N VAL A 37 -20.87 10.66 0.26
CA VAL A 37 -21.11 12.09 0.10
C VAL A 37 -20.90 12.54 -1.35
N PRO A 38 -21.46 13.69 -1.77
CA PRO A 38 -21.26 14.21 -3.11
C PRO A 38 -19.78 14.45 -3.45
N PRO A 39 -19.38 14.34 -4.73
CA PRO A 39 -18.01 14.62 -5.18
C PRO A 39 -17.53 16.05 -4.87
N THR A 40 -18.47 16.99 -4.83
CA THR A 40 -18.26 18.41 -4.53
C THR A 40 -17.97 18.71 -3.05
N THR A 41 -18.12 17.72 -2.15
CA THR A 41 -17.85 17.89 -0.72
C THR A 41 -16.39 18.25 -0.49
N GLU A 42 -16.07 19.46 -0.04
CA GLU A 42 -14.66 19.89 0.09
C GLU A 42 -13.89 19.06 1.12
N LYS A 43 -14.45 18.92 2.32
CA LYS A 43 -13.86 18.22 3.46
C LYS A 43 -14.72 17.02 3.86
N LEU A 44 -14.08 15.85 3.98
CA LEU A 44 -14.72 14.63 4.49
C LEU A 44 -14.69 14.60 6.01
N ASN A 45 -15.80 14.22 6.64
CA ASN A 45 -15.81 13.82 8.05
C ASN A 45 -15.37 12.36 8.19
N ALA A 46 -15.15 11.92 9.43
CA ALA A 46 -14.87 10.52 9.71
C ALA A 46 -16.05 9.63 9.26
N GLY A 47 -15.78 8.60 8.47
CA GLY A 47 -16.79 7.76 7.84
C GLY A 47 -17.25 8.23 6.46
N ASP A 48 -17.01 9.50 6.08
CA ASP A 48 -17.42 9.99 4.77
C ASP A 48 -16.51 9.45 3.66
N PHE A 49 -17.11 9.14 2.51
CA PHE A 49 -16.40 8.78 1.28
C PHE A 49 -17.12 9.26 0.01
N VAL A 50 -16.38 9.38 -1.07
CA VAL A 50 -16.86 9.63 -2.44
C VAL A 50 -16.52 8.42 -3.29
N TRP A 51 -17.47 7.97 -4.12
CA TRP A 51 -17.31 6.82 -5.03
C TRP A 51 -17.92 7.13 -6.40
N GLU A 52 -17.09 7.19 -7.43
CA GLU A 52 -17.40 7.53 -8.82
C GLU A 52 -16.66 6.59 -9.82
N PRO A 53 -16.87 5.26 -9.74
CA PRO A 53 -16.15 4.28 -10.56
C PRO A 53 -16.39 4.44 -12.07
N GLU A 54 -17.49 5.05 -12.47
CA GLU A 54 -17.86 5.34 -13.86
C GLU A 54 -16.93 6.35 -14.54
N ARG A 55 -16.21 7.17 -13.77
CA ARG A 55 -15.23 8.12 -14.32
C ARG A 55 -14.07 7.44 -15.04
N SER A 56 -13.82 6.16 -14.72
CA SER A 56 -12.85 5.32 -15.38
C SER A 56 -13.31 3.86 -15.29
N PRO A 57 -13.92 3.29 -16.33
CA PRO A 57 -14.59 1.99 -16.24
C PRO A 57 -13.62 0.80 -16.09
N GLY A 58 -12.34 0.98 -16.40
CA GLY A 58 -11.34 -0.08 -16.37
C GLY A 58 -9.92 0.45 -16.22
N GLY A 59 -8.99 -0.48 -16.07
CA GLY A 59 -7.56 -0.20 -15.94
C GLY A 59 -7.00 -0.37 -14.54
N PRO A 60 -5.70 -0.12 -14.37
CA PRO A 60 -4.99 -0.36 -13.12
C PRO A 60 -5.49 0.55 -12.00
N VAL A 61 -5.57 0.01 -10.78
CA VAL A 61 -5.95 0.74 -9.59
C VAL A 61 -4.73 1.08 -8.76
N LEU A 62 -4.65 2.35 -8.37
CA LEU A 62 -3.64 2.91 -7.49
C LEU A 62 -4.34 3.57 -6.30
N ILE A 63 -3.86 3.29 -5.10
CA ILE A 63 -4.35 3.90 -3.88
C ILE A 63 -3.26 4.77 -3.27
N VAL A 64 -3.63 5.97 -2.83
CA VAL A 64 -2.74 6.89 -2.13
C VAL A 64 -3.35 7.22 -0.78
N VAL A 65 -2.72 6.79 0.29
CA VAL A 65 -3.11 7.07 1.67
C VAL A 65 -2.26 8.22 2.19
N SER A 66 -2.87 9.39 2.34
CA SER A 66 -2.25 10.55 2.97
C SER A 66 -2.48 10.48 4.48
N LYS A 67 -1.42 10.20 5.24
CA LYS A 67 -1.44 10.22 6.71
C LYS A 67 -1.76 11.61 7.28
N PRO A 68 -1.21 12.74 6.79
CA PRO A 68 -1.57 14.04 7.37
C PRO A 68 -3.02 14.43 7.10
N GLU A 69 -3.58 14.02 5.95
CA GLU A 69 -4.98 14.32 5.61
C GLU A 69 -5.96 13.31 6.23
N GLN A 70 -5.48 12.13 6.64
CA GLN A 70 -6.32 10.97 6.97
C GLN A 70 -7.31 10.65 5.85
N ILE A 71 -6.84 10.72 4.60
CA ILE A 71 -7.63 10.40 3.40
C ILE A 71 -6.92 9.33 2.57
N ALA A 72 -7.68 8.35 2.09
CA ALA A 72 -7.29 7.46 0.99
C ALA A 72 -7.90 7.97 -0.31
N TYR A 73 -7.09 8.16 -1.33
CA TYR A 73 -7.49 8.48 -2.69
C TYR A 73 -7.35 7.24 -3.59
N VAL A 74 -8.34 6.99 -4.43
CA VAL A 74 -8.34 5.84 -5.34
C VAL A 74 -8.37 6.35 -6.77
N TYR A 75 -7.37 5.94 -7.52
CA TYR A 75 -7.20 6.24 -8.93
C TYR A 75 -7.40 4.97 -9.72
N ARG A 76 -8.15 5.06 -10.82
CA ARG A 76 -8.19 4.00 -11.82
C ARG A 76 -7.79 4.58 -13.15
N ASN A 77 -6.74 4.03 -13.73
CA ASN A 77 -6.18 4.53 -14.97
C ASN A 77 -5.87 6.04 -14.91
N GLY A 78 -5.26 6.49 -13.81
CA GLY A 78 -4.87 7.90 -13.59
C GLY A 78 -6.01 8.85 -13.22
N ILE A 79 -7.27 8.44 -13.38
CA ILE A 79 -8.43 9.25 -13.00
C ILE A 79 -8.84 8.91 -11.58
N ARG A 80 -9.00 9.92 -10.71
CA ARG A 80 -9.53 9.72 -9.36
C ARG A 80 -10.98 9.24 -9.46
N ILE A 81 -11.24 8.01 -9.03
CA ILE A 81 -12.57 7.40 -8.97
C ILE A 81 -13.14 7.38 -7.56
N ALA A 82 -12.33 7.61 -6.53
CA ALA A 82 -12.82 7.64 -5.16
C ALA A 82 -11.91 8.42 -4.21
N ARG A 83 -12.46 8.80 -3.06
CA ARG A 83 -11.69 9.17 -1.86
C ARG A 83 -12.47 8.83 -0.59
N SER A 84 -11.79 8.48 0.48
CA SER A 84 -12.41 8.13 1.76
C SER A 84 -11.62 8.70 2.91
N SER A 85 -12.30 9.11 3.97
CA SER A 85 -11.64 9.25 5.28
C SER A 85 -11.07 7.90 5.72
N VAL A 86 -9.98 7.94 6.47
CA VAL A 86 -9.32 6.76 7.04
C VAL A 86 -8.90 7.01 8.49
N SER A 87 -8.57 5.94 9.22
CA SER A 87 -7.82 6.04 10.49
C SER A 87 -6.53 5.21 10.39
N THR A 88 -5.38 5.89 10.42
CA THR A 88 -4.06 5.25 10.36
C THR A 88 -3.51 4.94 11.76
N GLY A 89 -2.28 4.43 11.83
CA GLY A 89 -1.62 4.02 13.06
C GLY A 89 -1.35 5.16 14.04
N ARG A 90 -1.65 4.92 15.31
CA ARG A 90 -1.44 5.88 16.41
C ARG A 90 0.05 6.03 16.77
N PRO A 91 0.43 7.06 17.55
CA PRO A 91 1.79 7.16 18.10
C PRO A 91 2.21 5.87 18.81
N GLY A 92 3.41 5.37 18.52
CA GLY A 92 3.91 4.08 19.02
C GLY A 92 3.55 2.87 18.15
N HIS A 93 2.56 2.99 17.26
CA HIS A 93 2.22 2.00 16.24
C HIS A 93 1.98 2.66 14.87
N PRO A 94 2.94 3.43 14.34
CA PRO A 94 2.72 4.22 13.14
C PRO A 94 2.49 3.32 11.91
N THR A 95 1.57 3.72 11.04
CA THR A 95 1.48 3.15 9.70
C THR A 95 2.76 3.47 8.93
N PRO A 96 3.44 2.46 8.35
CA PRO A 96 4.67 2.68 7.60
C PRO A 96 4.41 3.50 6.33
N VAL A 97 5.34 4.38 6.00
CA VAL A 97 5.36 5.16 4.74
C VAL A 97 6.08 4.33 3.69
N GLY A 98 5.61 4.37 2.45
CA GLY A 98 6.24 3.65 1.34
C GLY A 98 5.29 3.24 0.25
N VAL A 99 5.78 2.36 -0.61
CA VAL A 99 5.06 1.79 -1.74
C VAL A 99 4.87 0.31 -1.48
N PHE A 100 3.61 -0.13 -1.50
CA PHE A 100 3.18 -1.47 -1.14
C PHE A 100 2.37 -2.08 -2.26
N ASP A 101 2.48 -3.39 -2.39
CA ASP A 101 1.57 -4.19 -3.21
C ASP A 101 0.52 -4.83 -2.30
N ILE A 102 -0.70 -4.99 -2.80
CA ILE A 102 -1.71 -5.81 -2.12
C ILE A 102 -1.32 -7.29 -2.26
N ILE A 103 -0.72 -7.88 -1.23
CA ILE A 103 -0.21 -9.26 -1.26
C ILE A 103 -1.30 -10.30 -0.95
N GLU A 104 -2.36 -9.89 -0.24
CA GLU A 104 -3.47 -10.77 0.12
C GLU A 104 -4.79 -10.01 0.18
N LYS A 105 -5.88 -10.71 -0.11
CA LYS A 105 -7.24 -10.21 -0.03
C LYS A 105 -8.14 -11.25 0.60
N GLU A 106 -8.84 -10.90 1.67
CA GLU A 106 -9.72 -11.81 2.40
C GLU A 106 -10.92 -11.03 2.94
N LYS A 107 -12.14 -11.53 2.67
CA LYS A 107 -13.37 -10.82 3.04
C LYS A 107 -13.64 -10.89 4.55
N ASP A 108 -13.41 -12.05 5.15
CA ASP A 108 -13.74 -12.35 6.53
C ASP A 108 -12.46 -12.68 7.32
N HIS A 109 -11.46 -11.78 7.25
CA HIS A 109 -10.17 -12.01 7.92
C HIS A 109 -10.29 -11.80 9.42
N VAL A 110 -9.64 -12.67 10.19
CA VAL A 110 -9.53 -12.57 11.64
C VAL A 110 -8.05 -12.59 12.02
N SER A 111 -7.60 -11.56 12.72
CA SER A 111 -6.20 -11.38 13.07
C SER A 111 -5.72 -12.42 14.09
N THR A 112 -4.71 -13.21 13.73
CA THR A 112 -4.04 -14.15 14.64
C THR A 112 -3.11 -13.44 15.63
N ILE A 113 -2.55 -12.29 15.26
CA ILE A 113 -1.63 -11.49 16.09
C ILE A 113 -2.38 -10.56 17.05
N TYR A 114 -3.59 -10.12 16.70
CA TYR A 114 -4.43 -9.24 17.53
C TYR A 114 -5.60 -9.99 18.17
N LYS A 115 -5.35 -11.22 18.65
CA LYS A 115 -6.28 -12.01 19.50
C LYS A 115 -7.69 -12.16 18.93
N GLY A 116 -7.82 -12.41 17.64
CA GLY A 116 -9.12 -12.65 17.02
C GLY A 116 -9.86 -11.39 16.57
N ALA A 117 -9.14 -10.26 16.44
CA ALA A 117 -9.76 -9.03 15.94
C ALA A 117 -10.24 -9.20 14.48
N GLU A 118 -11.50 -8.88 14.18
CA GLU A 118 -12.02 -8.97 12.83
C GLU A 118 -11.47 -7.82 11.97
N MET A 119 -11.15 -8.15 10.72
CA MET A 119 -10.66 -7.22 9.73
C MET A 119 -11.44 -7.43 8.43
N PRO A 120 -12.72 -7.00 8.38
CA PRO A 120 -13.55 -7.24 7.20
C PRO A 120 -12.95 -6.55 5.97
N TRP A 121 -13.05 -7.22 4.81
CA TRP A 121 -12.55 -6.73 3.52
C TRP A 121 -11.06 -6.37 3.56
N MET A 122 -10.26 -7.21 4.22
CA MET A 122 -8.83 -7.00 4.39
C MET A 122 -8.09 -7.10 3.05
N GLU A 123 -7.22 -6.12 2.83
CA GLU A 123 -6.21 -6.07 1.77
C GLU A 123 -4.83 -5.90 2.42
N ARG A 124 -4.05 -6.98 2.50
CA ARG A 124 -2.75 -7.01 3.19
C ARG A 124 -1.68 -6.32 2.36
N LEU A 125 -0.84 -5.53 3.01
CA LEU A 125 0.26 -4.77 2.42
C LEU A 125 1.64 -5.30 2.82
N THR A 126 1.75 -5.91 4.01
CA THR A 126 3.00 -6.51 4.50
C THR A 126 2.75 -7.86 5.18
N TRP A 127 3.74 -8.75 5.13
CA TRP A 127 3.72 -10.01 5.90
C TRP A 127 3.82 -9.79 7.41
N THR A 128 4.30 -8.62 7.83
CA THR A 128 4.30 -8.21 9.24
C THR A 128 2.91 -7.82 9.75
N GLY A 129 1.89 -7.82 8.89
CA GLY A 129 0.49 -7.68 9.29
C GLY A 129 -0.14 -6.31 9.02
N ILE A 130 0.52 -5.40 8.31
CA ILE A 130 -0.07 -4.12 7.90
C ILE A 130 -1.04 -4.37 6.75
N ALA A 131 -2.25 -3.82 6.85
CA ALA A 131 -3.33 -4.01 5.88
C ALA A 131 -4.25 -2.78 5.79
N MET A 132 -5.03 -2.69 4.72
CA MET A 132 -6.25 -1.89 4.66
C MET A 132 -7.45 -2.78 4.98
N HIS A 133 -8.39 -2.33 5.80
CA HIS A 133 -9.59 -3.12 6.13
C HIS A 133 -10.68 -2.22 6.75
N ALA A 134 -11.91 -2.74 6.85
CA ALA A 134 -12.97 -2.07 7.60
C ALA A 134 -12.61 -1.94 9.09
N GLY A 135 -12.88 -0.79 9.71
CA GLY A 135 -12.59 -0.57 11.12
C GLY A 135 -13.31 0.62 11.71
N ASP A 136 -13.03 0.90 12.98
CA ASP A 136 -13.48 2.13 13.65
C ASP A 136 -12.64 3.34 13.21
N LEU A 137 -13.32 4.43 12.87
CA LEU A 137 -12.75 5.70 12.41
C LEU A 137 -13.14 6.82 13.39
N PRO A 138 -12.36 7.05 14.45
CA PRO A 138 -12.66 8.08 15.44
C PRO A 138 -12.33 9.51 14.96
N GLY A 139 -11.90 9.68 13.70
CA GLY A 139 -11.50 10.96 13.10
C GLY A 139 -10.05 11.36 13.35
N TYR A 140 -9.24 10.47 13.92
CA TYR A 140 -7.80 10.64 14.12
C TYR A 140 -7.08 9.27 14.00
N PRO A 141 -5.72 9.23 13.89
CA PRO A 141 -4.97 7.99 13.85
C PRO A 141 -5.11 7.17 15.15
N ASP A 142 -5.75 6.00 15.08
CA ASP A 142 -6.01 5.14 16.25
C ASP A 142 -5.78 3.63 16.00
N SER A 143 -5.20 3.27 14.85
CA SER A 143 -4.94 1.85 14.56
C SER A 143 -3.62 1.36 15.17
N HIS A 144 -3.38 0.03 15.11
CA HIS A 144 -2.09 -0.59 15.43
C HIS A 144 -1.15 -0.65 14.20
N GLY A 145 -1.36 0.20 13.20
CA GLY A 145 -0.54 0.32 12.00
C GLY A 145 -1.32 0.10 10.71
N CYS A 146 -2.44 -0.61 10.74
CA CYS A 146 -3.34 -0.77 9.59
C CYS A 146 -3.99 0.56 9.16
N VAL A 147 -4.50 0.61 7.94
CA VAL A 147 -5.34 1.70 7.45
C VAL A 147 -6.80 1.26 7.58
N ARG A 148 -7.52 1.82 8.55
CA ARG A 148 -8.94 1.52 8.75
C ARG A 148 -9.79 2.37 7.79
N LEU A 149 -10.73 1.71 7.12
CA LEU A 149 -11.67 2.27 6.16
C LEU A 149 -13.11 2.17 6.70
N PRO A 150 -14.04 3.02 6.25
CA PRO A 150 -15.46 2.80 6.48
C PRO A 150 -15.91 1.46 5.87
N LEU A 151 -16.87 0.78 6.50
CA LEU A 151 -17.29 -0.57 6.09
C LEU A 151 -17.76 -0.62 4.61
N GLU A 152 -18.63 0.29 4.20
CA GLU A 152 -19.19 0.39 2.85
C GLU A 152 -18.10 0.70 1.82
N PHE A 153 -17.20 1.62 2.16
CA PHE A 153 -16.09 1.96 1.28
C PHE A 153 -15.14 0.77 1.10
N SER A 154 -14.84 0.02 2.17
CA SER A 154 -13.98 -1.16 2.09
C SER A 154 -14.56 -2.25 1.17
N LYS A 155 -15.89 -2.48 1.22
CA LYS A 155 -16.59 -3.37 0.30
C LYS A 155 -16.38 -2.95 -1.15
N LEU A 156 -16.58 -1.67 -1.43
CA LEU A 156 -16.45 -1.09 -2.77
C LEU A 156 -15.00 -1.16 -3.27
N LEU A 157 -14.04 -0.74 -2.45
CA LEU A 157 -12.61 -0.80 -2.75
C LEU A 157 -12.18 -2.22 -3.10
N PHE A 158 -12.64 -3.19 -2.31
CA PHE A 158 -12.33 -4.61 -2.51
C PHE A 158 -12.81 -5.14 -3.87
N THR A 159 -13.84 -4.54 -4.49
CA THR A 159 -14.30 -4.95 -5.83
C THR A 159 -13.40 -4.46 -6.96
N VAL A 160 -12.64 -3.39 -6.73
CA VAL A 160 -11.86 -2.71 -7.79
C VAL A 160 -10.37 -2.98 -7.69
N THR A 161 -9.88 -3.30 -6.50
CA THR A 161 -8.49 -3.69 -6.29
C THR A 161 -8.27 -5.17 -6.59
N THR A 162 -7.04 -5.53 -6.93
CA THR A 162 -6.62 -6.92 -7.14
C THR A 162 -5.35 -7.19 -6.33
N LYS A 163 -5.02 -8.46 -6.12
CA LYS A 163 -3.69 -8.80 -5.60
C LYS A 163 -2.64 -8.25 -6.56
N GLY A 164 -1.69 -7.50 -6.01
CA GLY A 164 -0.69 -6.73 -6.74
C GLY A 164 -1.08 -5.31 -7.08
N GLY A 165 -2.26 -4.84 -6.69
CA GLY A 165 -2.59 -3.41 -6.80
C GLY A 165 -1.68 -2.56 -5.91
N THR A 166 -1.32 -1.38 -6.39
CA THR A 166 -0.35 -0.49 -5.74
C THR A 166 -1.03 0.36 -4.68
N VAL A 167 -0.42 0.43 -3.49
CA VAL A 167 -0.82 1.30 -2.39
C VAL A 167 0.39 2.12 -1.96
N ILE A 168 0.25 3.44 -1.99
CA ILE A 168 1.26 4.38 -1.54
C ILE A 168 0.76 4.97 -0.23
N ILE A 169 1.59 4.94 0.80
CA ILE A 169 1.29 5.57 2.07
C ILE A 169 2.30 6.69 2.26
N ALA A 170 1.82 7.93 2.38
CA ALA A 170 2.63 9.14 2.44
C ALA A 170 2.41 9.89 3.76
N ASP A 171 3.46 10.56 4.24
CA ASP A 171 3.46 11.47 5.40
C ASP A 171 3.36 12.96 5.03
N ASP A 172 3.32 13.28 3.73
CA ASP A 172 3.06 14.62 3.19
C ASP A 172 1.65 14.71 2.57
N HIS A 173 1.14 15.95 2.45
CA HIS A 173 -0.09 16.24 1.69
C HIS A 173 0.08 15.78 0.25
N SER A 174 -0.73 14.81 -0.17
CA SER A 174 -0.52 14.06 -1.40
C SER A 174 -1.84 13.88 -2.14
N ALA A 175 -1.92 14.53 -3.30
CA ALA A 175 -2.88 14.20 -4.33
C ALA A 175 -2.09 14.01 -5.63
N PRO A 176 -2.21 12.85 -6.30
CA PRO A 176 -1.70 12.67 -7.66
C PRO A 176 -2.12 13.82 -8.55
N ARG A 177 -1.13 14.35 -9.28
CA ARG A 177 -1.35 15.32 -10.35
C ARG A 177 -0.94 14.65 -11.66
N GLU A 178 -1.67 14.95 -12.73
CA GLU A 178 -1.16 14.69 -14.08
C GLU A 178 0.10 15.52 -14.26
N THR A 179 1.26 14.88 -14.24
CA THR A 179 2.51 15.52 -14.67
C THR A 179 2.90 14.99 -16.05
N VAL A 180 3.49 15.90 -16.82
CA VAL A 180 3.80 15.71 -18.23
C VAL A 180 5.10 14.91 -18.32
N HIS A 181 4.96 13.65 -18.74
CA HIS A 181 6.01 12.74 -19.23
C HIS A 181 7.21 12.38 -18.32
N PRO A 182 7.00 11.51 -17.33
CA PRO A 182 8.05 10.60 -16.86
C PRO A 182 8.36 9.53 -17.91
N GLY A 183 7.42 9.23 -18.83
CA GLY A 183 7.43 8.12 -19.80
C GLY A 183 8.59 8.04 -20.79
N MET A 184 9.44 9.05 -20.77
CA MET A 184 10.73 9.12 -21.45
C MET A 184 11.69 7.94 -21.14
N ILE A 185 11.49 7.22 -20.03
CA ILE A 185 12.33 6.11 -19.50
C ILE A 185 12.69 5.00 -20.49
N PHE A 186 11.78 4.66 -21.40
CA PHE A 186 11.92 3.44 -22.19
C PHE A 186 11.75 3.67 -23.69
N SER A 187 11.89 4.90 -24.15
CA SER A 187 11.56 5.24 -25.53
C SER A 187 12.72 5.27 -26.50
N GLN A 188 13.90 5.73 -26.11
CA GLN A 188 14.93 6.05 -27.11
C GLN A 188 16.33 5.62 -26.69
N VAL A 189 16.74 4.44 -27.18
CA VAL A 189 18.17 4.08 -27.29
C VAL A 189 18.36 3.32 -28.62
N THR A 190 19.01 3.95 -29.59
CA THR A 190 19.46 3.33 -30.85
C THR A 190 20.99 3.10 -30.79
N PRO A 191 21.55 2.01 -31.37
CA PRO A 191 22.89 1.52 -31.02
C PRO A 191 24.07 2.33 -31.60
N PRO A 192 25.25 2.24 -30.95
CA PRO A 192 26.45 1.81 -31.67
C PRO A 192 26.97 0.46 -31.16
N ALA A 193 27.78 -0.17 -32.02
CA ALA A 193 28.35 -1.51 -31.91
C ALA A 193 29.60 -1.55 -31.01
N GLY A 194 29.81 -2.70 -30.35
CA GLY A 194 31.06 -3.03 -29.67
C GLY A 194 30.87 -3.71 -28.31
N GLU A 195 31.23 -4.99 -28.26
CA GLU A 195 31.42 -5.94 -27.15
C GLU A 195 32.28 -5.38 -25.97
N ALA A 196 32.44 -5.93 -24.76
CA ALA A 196 31.97 -7.13 -24.02
C ALA A 196 32.30 -6.98 -22.51
N GLU A 197 31.71 -7.90 -21.72
CA GLU A 197 31.98 -8.34 -20.32
C GLU A 197 31.87 -7.29 -19.21
N LEU A 198 31.04 -7.63 -18.23
CA LEU A 198 30.11 -6.69 -17.64
C LEU A 198 30.84 -5.73 -16.66
N ARG A 199 30.71 -4.45 -16.96
CA ARG A 199 31.29 -3.29 -16.27
C ARG A 199 30.11 -2.37 -15.99
N ALA A 200 30.19 -1.04 -16.09
CA ALA A 200 28.97 -0.27 -16.36
C ALA A 200 28.17 -1.00 -17.47
N GLY A 201 26.94 -1.44 -17.16
CA GLY A 201 26.16 -2.33 -18.03
C GLY A 201 26.01 -3.80 -17.57
N GLU A 202 26.54 -4.24 -16.42
CA GLU A 202 26.16 -5.55 -15.83
C GLU A 202 24.67 -5.61 -15.49
N PHE A 203 24.00 -6.72 -15.81
CA PHE A 203 22.62 -6.94 -15.35
C PHE A 203 22.30 -8.41 -15.10
N THR A 204 21.34 -8.66 -14.21
CA THR A 204 20.62 -9.94 -14.12
C THR A 204 19.22 -9.76 -14.69
N TRP A 205 18.75 -10.78 -15.41
CA TRP A 205 17.40 -10.83 -15.94
C TRP A 205 16.91 -12.27 -15.96
N THR A 206 15.98 -12.59 -15.08
CA THR A 206 15.40 -13.92 -14.85
C THR A 206 13.88 -13.81 -14.69
N PRO A 207 13.15 -13.40 -15.75
CA PRO A 207 11.69 -13.21 -15.72
C PRO A 207 10.92 -14.49 -15.40
N GLU A 208 11.53 -15.66 -15.54
CA GLU A 208 10.98 -16.97 -15.22
C GLU A 208 10.84 -17.23 -13.70
N LYS A 209 11.55 -16.49 -12.84
CA LYS A 209 11.40 -16.61 -11.37
C LYS A 209 9.99 -16.25 -10.88
N SER A 210 9.29 -15.42 -11.63
CA SER A 210 7.92 -15.03 -11.36
C SER A 210 7.26 -14.74 -12.70
N VAL A 211 6.42 -15.65 -13.19
CA VAL A 211 5.88 -15.59 -14.55
C VAL A 211 4.72 -14.60 -14.72
N SER A 212 4.07 -14.21 -13.62
CA SER A 212 2.88 -13.37 -13.63
C SER A 212 2.78 -12.56 -12.35
N GLY A 213 2.09 -11.43 -12.42
CA GLY A 213 1.80 -10.58 -11.26
C GLY A 213 2.23 -9.14 -11.51
N PRO A 214 2.03 -8.27 -10.50
CA PRO A 214 2.38 -6.86 -10.59
C PRO A 214 3.88 -6.70 -10.82
N VAL A 215 4.27 -5.66 -11.55
CA VAL A 215 5.67 -5.32 -11.78
C VAL A 215 5.99 -4.03 -11.06
N THR A 216 7.07 -4.05 -10.29
CA THR A 216 7.62 -2.86 -9.63
C THR A 216 9.06 -2.67 -10.07
N ILE A 217 9.33 -1.52 -10.66
CA ILE A 217 10.67 -1.07 -11.03
C ILE A 217 11.10 -0.09 -9.95
N LEU A 218 12.23 -0.35 -9.31
CA LEU A 218 12.76 0.48 -8.24
C LEU A 218 14.13 0.99 -8.64
N VAL A 219 14.30 2.29 -8.61
CA VAL A 219 15.55 2.99 -8.92
C VAL A 219 16.07 3.59 -7.62
N SER A 220 17.19 3.05 -7.11
CA SER A 220 17.83 3.53 -5.89
C SER A 220 19.11 4.30 -6.21
N GLU A 221 19.13 5.57 -5.82
CA GLU A 221 20.29 6.45 -5.98
C GLU A 221 21.41 6.10 -5.00
N ALA A 222 21.08 5.64 -3.78
CA ALA A 222 22.08 5.19 -2.80
C ALA A 222 22.77 3.91 -3.25
N ASP A 223 22.01 2.95 -3.78
CA ASP A 223 22.58 1.68 -4.25
C ASP A 223 23.22 1.82 -5.63
N LYS A 224 22.83 2.85 -6.40
CA LYS A 224 23.17 2.98 -7.83
C LYS A 224 22.71 1.75 -8.60
N VAL A 225 21.51 1.26 -8.28
CA VAL A 225 20.91 0.04 -8.84
C VAL A 225 19.46 0.29 -9.23
N VAL A 226 19.07 -0.30 -10.37
CA VAL A 226 17.67 -0.49 -10.75
C VAL A 226 17.31 -1.94 -10.47
N TYR A 227 16.30 -2.16 -9.64
CA TYR A 227 15.71 -3.45 -9.34
C TYR A 227 14.38 -3.59 -10.06
N VAL A 228 14.07 -4.80 -10.52
CA VAL A 228 12.79 -5.13 -11.15
C VAL A 228 12.21 -6.33 -10.41
N TYR A 229 11.08 -6.10 -9.77
CA TYR A 229 10.32 -7.11 -9.06
C TYR A 229 9.09 -7.48 -9.88
N ARG A 230 8.73 -8.76 -9.89
CA ARG A 230 7.40 -9.21 -10.29
C ARG A 230 6.78 -10.05 -9.20
N ASN A 231 5.59 -9.67 -8.74
CA ASN A 231 4.90 -10.33 -7.62
C ASN A 231 5.79 -10.40 -6.36
N GLY A 232 6.54 -9.31 -6.07
CA GLY A 232 7.48 -9.23 -4.96
C GLY A 232 8.77 -10.07 -5.10
N VAL A 233 8.97 -10.77 -6.23
CA VAL A 233 10.19 -11.55 -6.50
C VAL A 233 11.10 -10.76 -7.42
N GLU A 234 12.38 -10.57 -7.07
CA GLU A 234 13.36 -9.93 -7.95
C GLU A 234 13.54 -10.78 -9.23
N ILE A 235 13.12 -10.22 -10.37
CA ILE A 235 13.28 -10.82 -11.70
C ILE A 235 14.40 -10.18 -12.51
N GLY A 236 15.01 -9.10 -12.02
CA GLY A 236 16.21 -8.54 -12.62
C GLY A 236 16.74 -7.34 -11.87
N ARG A 237 18.02 -7.04 -12.09
CA ARG A 237 18.65 -5.80 -11.63
C ARG A 237 19.79 -5.37 -12.54
N THR A 238 20.12 -4.09 -12.56
CA THR A 238 21.26 -3.51 -13.28
C THR A 238 21.88 -2.39 -12.46
N THR A 239 23.18 -2.16 -12.62
CA THR A 239 23.82 -0.96 -12.09
C THR A 239 23.49 0.25 -12.95
N VAL A 240 23.51 1.44 -12.32
CA VAL A 240 23.30 2.73 -12.97
C VAL A 240 24.30 3.77 -12.49
N SER A 241 24.66 4.73 -13.33
CA SER A 241 25.35 5.95 -12.89
C SER A 241 24.47 6.77 -11.93
N SER A 242 25.05 7.77 -11.26
CA SER A 242 24.27 8.74 -10.48
C SER A 242 23.18 9.39 -11.32
N LEU A 243 21.97 9.44 -10.80
CA LEU A 243 20.78 9.95 -11.47
C LEU A 243 20.35 11.32 -10.94
N ASP A 244 20.99 11.80 -9.86
CA ASP A 244 20.71 13.08 -9.21
C ASP A 244 19.23 13.22 -8.83
N ILE A 245 18.68 12.12 -8.29
CA ILE A 245 17.31 12.03 -7.81
C ILE A 245 17.26 12.68 -6.42
N ASP A 246 16.40 13.67 -6.26
CA ASP A 246 16.06 14.24 -4.95
C ASP A 246 14.78 13.57 -4.41
N GLY A 247 14.81 13.16 -3.14
CA GLY A 247 13.64 12.58 -2.48
C GLY A 247 13.12 11.27 -3.09
N GLN A 248 11.80 11.12 -3.08
CA GLN A 248 11.12 9.91 -3.55
C GLN A 248 10.03 10.29 -4.55
N HIS A 249 10.10 9.68 -5.73
CA HIS A 249 9.11 9.85 -6.78
C HIS A 249 8.46 8.52 -7.12
N VAL A 250 7.14 8.52 -7.27
CA VAL A 250 6.40 7.30 -7.59
C VAL A 250 5.51 7.53 -8.78
N TYR A 251 5.60 6.62 -9.75
CA TYR A 251 4.83 6.63 -10.98
C TYR A 251 4.07 5.32 -11.17
N SER A 252 2.89 5.41 -11.77
CA SER A 252 2.10 4.23 -12.18
C SER A 252 1.86 4.27 -13.68
N ALA A 253 2.10 3.14 -14.35
CA ALA A 253 1.77 2.97 -15.77
C ALA A 253 0.24 2.97 -15.96
N LEU A 254 -0.23 3.67 -16.97
CA LEU A 254 -1.63 3.79 -17.36
C LEU A 254 -1.95 2.87 -18.53
N ASP A 255 -3.24 2.67 -18.80
CA ASP A 255 -3.71 2.00 -20.02
C ASP A 255 -3.39 2.84 -21.27
N GLY A 256 -2.96 2.14 -22.32
CA GLY A 256 -2.67 2.73 -23.63
C GLY A 256 -1.27 3.35 -23.74
N THR A 257 -1.01 3.95 -24.91
CA THR A 257 0.28 4.54 -25.25
C THR A 257 0.16 6.00 -25.66
N ASP A 258 1.24 6.76 -25.53
CA ASP A 258 1.37 8.09 -26.11
C ASP A 258 1.46 8.05 -27.66
N GLU A 259 1.59 9.22 -28.28
CA GLU A 259 1.69 9.37 -29.74
C GLU A 259 2.91 8.67 -30.35
N GLN A 260 3.92 8.37 -29.52
CA GLN A 260 5.15 7.67 -29.90
C GLN A 260 5.09 6.16 -29.56
N GLY A 261 3.94 5.65 -29.10
CA GLY A 261 3.76 4.23 -28.78
C GLY A 261 4.32 3.80 -27.42
N GLN A 262 4.61 4.73 -26.52
CA GLN A 262 5.19 4.47 -25.19
C GLN A 262 4.12 4.39 -24.12
N ALA A 263 4.39 3.64 -23.04
CA ALA A 263 3.50 3.60 -21.88
C ALA A 263 3.27 5.00 -21.30
N LYS A 264 2.01 5.33 -20.99
CA LYS A 264 1.65 6.55 -20.26
C LYS A 264 1.87 6.35 -18.76
N TRP A 265 2.26 7.41 -18.05
CA TRP A 265 2.56 7.37 -16.61
C TRP A 265 1.88 8.52 -15.87
N ILE A 266 1.50 8.30 -14.61
CA ILE A 266 1.05 9.34 -13.68
C ILE A 266 1.99 9.44 -12.48
N CYS A 267 2.35 10.66 -12.06
CA CYS A 267 3.10 10.91 -10.83
C CYS A 267 2.19 10.99 -9.61
N VAL A 268 2.66 10.45 -8.49
CA VAL A 268 1.83 10.17 -7.32
C VAL A 268 2.24 10.95 -6.06
N ASP A 269 3.43 11.56 -6.04
CA ASP A 269 4.02 12.17 -4.84
C ASP A 269 3.55 13.61 -4.52
N GLY A 270 2.77 14.24 -5.41
CA GLY A 270 2.11 15.52 -5.12
C GLY A 270 3.02 16.75 -5.01
N LYS A 271 4.35 16.63 -5.18
CA LYS A 271 5.27 17.77 -5.25
C LYS A 271 5.57 18.08 -6.72
N PRO A 272 5.39 19.32 -7.21
CA PRO A 272 6.01 19.70 -8.47
C PRO A 272 7.51 19.67 -8.21
N ALA A 273 8.20 18.65 -8.72
CA ALA A 273 9.63 18.81 -8.84
C ALA A 273 9.81 19.90 -9.90
N ALA A 274 10.38 21.04 -9.51
CA ALA A 274 10.99 21.97 -10.46
C ALA A 274 12.01 21.24 -11.38
N ASN A 275 12.40 20.02 -10.96
CA ASN A 275 13.22 19.03 -11.63
C ASN A 275 12.49 17.67 -11.67
N ASP A 276 11.30 17.54 -12.28
CA ASP A 276 10.76 16.20 -12.58
C ASP A 276 11.88 15.44 -13.30
N PRO A 277 12.37 14.30 -12.76
CA PRO A 277 13.52 13.62 -13.33
C PRO A 277 13.24 13.40 -14.81
N ASN A 278 14.09 13.96 -15.67
CA ASN A 278 14.01 13.69 -17.09
C ASN A 278 14.54 12.26 -17.28
N ILE A 279 13.65 11.30 -17.17
CA ILE A 279 14.08 9.92 -17.07
C ILE A 279 14.67 9.40 -18.42
N VAL A 280 14.41 10.06 -19.56
CA VAL A 280 15.18 9.84 -20.82
C VAL A 280 16.66 10.15 -20.57
N GLU A 281 16.93 11.27 -19.92
CA GLU A 281 18.29 11.75 -19.66
C GLU A 281 19.00 10.84 -18.65
N ILE A 282 18.26 10.35 -17.65
CA ILE A 282 18.68 9.32 -16.70
C ILE A 282 19.03 8.02 -17.42
N ALA A 283 18.14 7.45 -18.24
CA ALA A 283 18.41 6.20 -18.95
C ALA A 283 19.59 6.30 -19.94
N GLY A 284 19.78 7.46 -20.57
CA GLY A 284 20.92 7.76 -21.43
C GLY A 284 22.24 7.93 -20.68
N LYS A 285 22.23 8.52 -19.48
CA LYS A 285 23.42 8.73 -18.63
C LYS A 285 23.76 7.53 -17.74
N ALA A 286 22.78 6.67 -17.46
CA ALA A 286 22.89 5.57 -16.50
C ALA A 286 23.75 4.39 -16.97
N GLY A 287 24.07 4.29 -18.26
CA GLY A 287 24.88 3.19 -18.78
C GLY A 287 24.19 1.81 -18.69
N ILE A 288 22.85 1.78 -18.68
CA ILE A 288 22.10 0.53 -18.56
C ILE A 288 22.25 -0.33 -19.83
N ALA A 289 22.44 -1.63 -19.65
CA ALA A 289 22.49 -2.57 -20.76
C ALA A 289 21.19 -2.57 -21.59
N LYS A 290 21.35 -2.53 -22.91
CA LYS A 290 20.22 -2.55 -23.87
C LYS A 290 19.33 -3.79 -23.69
N ALA A 291 19.93 -4.95 -23.43
CA ALA A 291 19.19 -6.19 -23.22
C ALA A 291 18.34 -6.14 -21.93
N PHE A 292 18.86 -5.51 -20.87
CA PHE A 292 18.06 -5.26 -19.66
C PHE A 292 16.87 -4.35 -19.97
N LEU A 293 17.10 -3.20 -20.64
CA LEU A 293 16.02 -2.29 -21.00
C LEU A 293 14.95 -2.96 -21.87
N ALA A 294 15.34 -3.81 -22.82
CA ALA A 294 14.40 -4.58 -23.62
C ALA A 294 13.59 -5.56 -22.76
N GLY A 295 14.24 -6.23 -21.80
CA GLY A 295 13.58 -7.06 -20.80
C GLY A 295 12.55 -6.26 -19.97
N VAL A 296 12.97 -5.13 -19.40
CA VAL A 296 12.08 -4.26 -18.61
C VAL A 296 10.88 -3.80 -19.42
N ARG A 297 11.09 -3.36 -20.68
CA ARG A 297 10.00 -2.97 -21.58
C ARG A 297 8.99 -4.07 -21.82
N ALA A 298 9.46 -5.31 -21.98
CA ALA A 298 8.59 -6.46 -22.23
C ALA A 298 7.70 -6.83 -21.03
N VAL A 299 7.99 -6.29 -19.84
CA VAL A 299 7.23 -6.58 -18.62
C VAL A 299 6.40 -5.40 -18.13
N ILE A 300 6.57 -4.21 -18.73
CA ILE A 300 5.74 -3.05 -18.43
C ILE A 300 4.35 -3.29 -18.99
N VAL A 301 3.39 -3.24 -18.10
CA VAL A 301 1.96 -3.32 -18.41
C VAL A 301 1.25 -2.22 -17.63
N PRO A 302 0.00 -1.88 -17.98
CA PRO A 302 -0.77 -0.95 -17.15
C PRO A 302 -0.81 -1.43 -15.70
N GLY A 303 -0.50 -0.51 -14.77
CA GLY A 303 -0.35 -0.80 -13.34
C GLY A 303 1.08 -1.15 -12.89
N THR A 304 2.04 -1.24 -13.82
CA THR A 304 3.46 -1.28 -13.42
C THR A 304 3.79 -0.06 -12.58
N THR A 305 4.40 -0.30 -11.42
CA THR A 305 4.85 0.77 -10.52
C THR A 305 6.31 1.07 -10.77
N LEU A 306 6.65 2.35 -10.80
CA LEU A 306 8.02 2.81 -10.87
C LEU A 306 8.30 3.72 -9.67
N VAL A 307 9.34 3.40 -8.92
CA VAL A 307 9.75 4.13 -7.72
C VAL A 307 11.17 4.63 -7.93
N PHE A 308 11.40 5.92 -7.69
CA PHE A 308 12.72 6.51 -7.51
C PHE A 308 12.90 6.85 -6.04
N THR A 309 14.08 6.56 -5.50
CA THR A 309 14.41 6.89 -4.12
C THR A 309 15.88 7.23 -3.96
N GLU A 310 16.18 8.21 -3.11
CA GLU A 310 17.52 8.49 -2.62
C GLU A 310 18.06 7.43 -1.63
N LYS A 311 17.21 6.51 -1.14
CA LYS A 311 17.53 5.55 -0.07
C LYS A 311 18.02 4.19 -0.60
N PRO A 312 18.85 3.45 0.18
CA PRO A 312 19.31 2.12 -0.22
C PRO A 312 18.17 1.10 -0.16
N VAL A 313 18.33 -0.04 -0.82
CA VAL A 313 17.37 -1.16 -0.88
C VAL A 313 18.00 -2.36 -0.17
N ASN A 314 18.19 -2.26 1.14
CA ASN A 314 18.76 -3.33 1.97
C ASN A 314 17.85 -3.68 3.16
N GLY A 315 18.13 -4.79 3.84
CA GLY A 315 17.33 -5.25 4.99
C GLY A 315 17.22 -4.25 6.16
N GLU A 316 18.06 -3.22 6.21
CA GLU A 316 17.95 -2.15 7.22
C GLU A 316 16.85 -1.13 6.86
N THR A 317 16.47 -1.01 5.58
CA THR A 317 15.23 -0.31 5.17
C THR A 317 13.95 -1.08 5.54
N GLN A 318 14.08 -2.31 6.02
CA GLN A 318 12.98 -3.04 6.68
C GLN A 318 12.88 -2.77 8.20
N SER A 319 13.64 -1.79 8.76
CA SER A 319 13.54 -1.47 10.19
C SER A 319 13.79 0.01 10.55
N LYS A 320 12.68 0.75 10.77
CA LYS A 320 12.47 2.07 11.45
C LYS A 320 13.30 3.29 10.95
N PRO A 321 12.68 4.48 10.72
CA PRO A 321 11.35 4.82 10.19
C PRO A 321 11.44 5.27 8.71
N GLY A 322 12.29 4.63 7.90
CA GLY A 322 12.49 4.99 6.50
C GLY A 322 12.13 3.83 5.58
N LEU A 323 10.99 3.95 4.89
CA LEU A 323 10.63 3.31 3.62
C LEU A 323 10.73 1.76 3.55
N ASN A 324 9.58 1.09 3.63
CA ASN A 324 9.47 -0.29 3.17
C ASN A 324 9.19 -0.31 1.66
N ILE A 325 10.13 -0.82 0.85
CA ILE A 325 9.86 -1.22 -0.53
C ILE A 325 9.87 -2.75 -0.56
N LEU A 326 8.69 -3.33 -0.80
CA LEU A 326 8.39 -4.72 -1.18
C LEU A 326 9.34 -5.85 -0.73
N GLY A 327 8.78 -6.84 0.00
CA GLY A 327 9.44 -8.14 0.16
C GLY A 327 8.62 -9.18 0.91
N VAL A 328 8.30 -10.27 0.21
CA VAL A 328 8.01 -11.60 0.77
C VAL A 328 9.34 -12.24 1.17
N GLY A 329 9.45 -12.73 2.41
CA GLY A 329 10.59 -13.48 2.99
C GLY A 329 11.49 -12.59 3.86
N GLU A 330 11.63 -12.80 5.18
CA GLU A 330 12.02 -14.05 5.84
C GLU A 330 11.05 -14.57 6.92
N VAL A 331 10.91 -15.89 6.90
CA VAL A 331 10.46 -16.70 8.03
C VAL A 331 11.52 -16.64 9.12
N ALA A 332 11.17 -16.16 10.30
CA ALA A 332 11.70 -16.69 11.54
C ALA A 332 10.54 -16.92 12.50
N ALA A 333 10.06 -18.16 12.51
CA ALA A 333 9.28 -18.66 13.64
C ALA A 333 10.08 -18.44 14.93
N ARG A 334 9.48 -17.72 15.87
CA ARG A 334 9.60 -17.97 17.30
C ARG A 334 8.26 -17.73 17.96
#